data_AF-A0A1M6R649-F1
#
_entry.id   AF-A0A1M6R649-F1
#
_cell.length_a   1.000
_cell.length_b   1.000
_cell.length_c   1.000
_cell.angle_alpha   90.00
_cell.angle_beta   90.00
_cell.angle_gamma   90.00
#
_symmetry.space_group_name_H-M   'P 1'
#
loop_
_entity.id
_entity.type
_entity.pdbx_description
1 polymer ?
#
loop_
_entity_poly.entity_id
_entity_poly.type
_entity_poly.pdbx_seq_one_letter_code
_entity_poly.pdbx_strand_id
1 'polypeptide(L)' 'MNRLCSDATAVVHQGWDVNFACIGPGVDGKHHYERTHIEFIENNIKLLIKYITE' A
#
# COMPACT_ATOMS: atom_id res chain seq x y z
N MET A 1 1.08 11.56 17.76
CA MET A 1 2.02 11.42 16.63
C MET A 1 1.68 10.10 15.95
N ASN A 2 1.08 10.16 14.75
CA ASN A 2 0.40 9.03 14.11
C ASN A 2 1.40 7.95 13.69
N ARG A 3 1.48 6.85 14.44
CA ARG A 3 2.35 5.72 14.14
C ARG A 3 1.60 4.77 13.20
N LEU A 4 1.82 4.89 11.89
CA LEU A 4 1.45 3.84 10.93
C LEU A 4 2.47 2.71 11.03
N CYS A 5 2.04 1.52 11.46
CA CYS A 5 2.85 0.30 11.39
C CYS A 5 2.86 -0.19 9.94
N SER A 6 3.81 0.32 9.15
CA SER A 6 4.00 -0.03 7.73
C SER A 6 5.50 -0.10 7.44
N ASP A 7 5.91 -0.95 6.51
CA ASP A 7 7.31 -1.14 6.11
C ASP A 7 7.97 0.18 5.71
N ALA A 8 7.21 1.07 5.05
CA ALA A 8 7.70 2.38 4.67
C ALA A 8 8.01 3.28 5.88
N THR A 9 7.18 3.23 6.93
CA THR A 9 7.48 3.93 8.19
C THR A 9 8.75 3.38 8.85
N ALA A 10 9.01 2.08 8.73
CA ALA A 10 10.24 1.47 9.26
C ALA A 10 11.49 1.98 8.54
N VAL A 11 11.43 2.19 7.21
CA VAL A 11 12.52 2.74 6.41
C VAL A 11 12.78 4.21 6.77
N VAL A 12 11.73 5.03 6.92
CA VAL A 12 11.87 6.44 7.32
C VAL A 12 12.47 6.57 8.71
N HIS A 13 12.06 5.71 9.65
CA HIS A 13 12.66 5.68 11.00
C HIS A 13 14.14 5.30 11.00
N GLN A 14 14.64 4.63 9.95
CA GLN A 14 16.08 4.35 9.78
C GLN A 14 16.84 5.56 9.23
N GLY A 15 16.20 6.72 9.05
CA GLY A 15 16.83 7.97 8.63
C GLY A 15 16.95 8.13 7.11
N TRP A 16 16.21 7.33 6.34
CA TRP A 16 16.19 7.43 4.88
C TRP A 16 15.22 8.53 4.44
N ASP A 17 15.72 9.47 3.65
CA ASP A 17 14.92 10.53 3.04
C ASP A 17 14.36 10.05 1.69
N VAL A 18 13.21 9.37 1.75
CA VAL A 18 12.52 8.80 0.59
C VAL A 18 11.05 9.17 0.63
N ASN A 19 10.51 9.58 -0.52
CA ASN A 19 9.07 9.73 -0.68
C ASN A 19 8.43 8.34 -0.84
N PHE A 20 7.42 8.06 -0.05
CA PHE A 20 6.70 6.78 -0.09
C PHE A 20 5.19 7.01 -0.01
N ALA A 21 4.45 6.10 -0.64
CA ALA A 21 3.01 6.01 -0.50
C ALA A 21 2.66 4.55 -0.23
N CYS A 22 1.95 4.30 0.88
CA CYS A 22 1.47 2.96 1.19
C CYS A 22 0.14 2.74 0.46
N ILE A 23 0.14 1.88 -0.56
CA ILE A 23 -1.06 1.50 -1.30
C ILE A 23 -1.25 -0.01 -1.23
N GLY A 24 -2.50 -0.47 -1.29
CA GLY A 24 -2.78 -1.90 -1.41
C GLY A 24 -4.25 -2.25 -1.24
N PRO A 25 -4.63 -3.49 -1.58
CA PRO A 25 -5.98 -3.99 -1.40
C PRO A 25 -6.46 -3.98 0.05
N GLY A 26 -7.66 -3.42 0.22
CA GLY A 26 -8.49 -3.75 1.37
C GLY A 26 -8.77 -5.25 1.31
N VAL A 27 -8.17 -5.98 2.26
CA VAL A 27 -8.37 -7.42 2.43
C VAL A 27 -9.10 -7.64 3.75
N ASP A 28 -10.15 -8.45 3.73
CA ASP A 28 -10.81 -8.93 4.93
C ASP A 28 -10.12 -10.21 5.43
N GLY A 29 -9.96 -10.34 6.75
CA GLY A 29 -9.30 -11.50 7.37
C GLY A 29 -7.76 -11.53 7.27
N LYS A 30 -7.08 -10.42 7.55
CA LYS A 30 -5.60 -10.37 7.59
C LYS A 30 -5.06 -11.49 8.48
N HIS A 31 -4.08 -12.26 8.00
CA HIS A 31 -3.47 -13.44 8.67
C HIS A 31 -4.30 -14.74 8.69
N HIS A 32 -5.37 -14.88 7.89
CA HIS A 32 -6.09 -16.14 7.61
C HIS A 32 -6.50 -16.21 6.12
N TYR A 33 -7.71 -16.67 5.76
CA TYR A 33 -8.18 -16.74 4.37
C TYR A 33 -8.57 -15.34 3.88
N GLU A 34 -7.62 -14.65 3.27
CA GLU A 34 -7.81 -13.29 2.78
C GLU A 34 -8.76 -13.25 1.59
N ARG A 35 -9.76 -12.37 1.66
CA ARG A 35 -10.70 -12.12 0.55
C ARG A 35 -10.59 -10.67 0.11
N THR A 36 -10.63 -10.46 -1.20
CA THR A 36 -10.68 -9.13 -1.80
C THR A 36 -11.56 -9.16 -3.04
N HIS A 37 -11.98 -7.97 -3.49
CA HIS A 37 -12.77 -7.82 -4.70
C HIS A 37 -11.85 -7.72 -5.92
N ILE A 38 -12.19 -8.43 -7.01
CA ILE A 38 -11.45 -8.35 -8.28
C ILE A 38 -11.41 -6.90 -8.78
N GLU A 39 -12.52 -6.18 -8.65
CA GLU A 39 -12.61 -4.75 -8.99
C GLU A 39 -11.58 -3.89 -8.25
N PHE A 40 -11.28 -4.24 -6.99
CA PHE A 40 -10.23 -3.54 -6.24
C PHE A 40 -8.88 -3.73 -6.91
N ILE A 41 -8.53 -4.97 -7.29
CA ILE A 41 -7.27 -5.29 -7.95
C ILE A 41 -7.14 -4.50 -9.26
N GLU A 42 -8.19 -4.50 -10.09
CA GLU A 42 -8.20 -3.78 -11.37
C GLU A 42 -8.01 -2.27 -11.18
N ASN A 43 -8.70 -1.67 -10.20
CA ASN A 43 -8.58 -0.24 -9.93
C ASN A 43 -7.21 0.13 -9.34
N ASN A 44 -6.60 -0.76 -8.54
CA ASN A 44 -5.26 -0.54 -8.00
C ASN A 44 -4.20 -0.58 -9.11
N ILE A 45 -4.33 -1.50 -10.07
CA ILE A 45 -3.47 -1.55 -11.26
C ILE A 45 -3.61 -0.29 -12.10
N LYS A 46 -4.84 0.19 -12.34
CA LYS A 46 -5.06 1.45 -13.08
C LYS A 46 -4.40 2.64 -12.39
N LEU A 47 -4.49 2.71 -11.05
CA LEU A 47 -3.82 3.75 -10.27
C LEU A 47 -2.30 3.68 -10.41
N LEU A 48 -1.71 2.49 -10.32
CA LEU A 48 -0.27 2.27 -10.48
C LEU A 48 0.22 2.65 -11.87
N ILE A 49 -0.50 2.23 -12.93
CA ILE A 49 -0.17 2.59 -14.31
C ILE A 49 -0.16 4.12 -14.42
N LYS A 50 -1.23 4.78 -13.97
CA LYS A 50 -1.35 6.23 -14.04
C LYS A 50 -0.21 6.94 -13.30
N TYR A 51 0.18 6.45 -12.12
CA TYR A 51 1.29 7.00 -11.35
C TYR A 51 2.67 6.88 -12.03
N ILE A 52 2.87 5.84 -12.86
CA ILE A 52 4.13 5.63 -13.58
C ILE A 52 4.16 6.41 -14.90
N THR A 53 3.00 6.58 -15.54
CA THR A 53 2.91 7.13 -16.91
C THR A 53 2.62 8.62 -16.97
N GLU A 54 2.11 9.22 -15.90
CA GLU A 54 1.88 10.67 -15.77
C GLU A 54 2.93 11.32 -14.89
#